data_AF-A0A971G1H2-F1
#
_entry.id   AF-A0A971G1H2-F1
#
_cell.length_a   1.000
_cell.length_b   1.000
_cell.length_c   1.000
_cell.angle_alpha   90.00
_cell.angle_beta   90.00
_cell.angle_gamma   90.00
#
_symmetry.space_group_name_H-M   'P 1'
#
loop_
_entity.id
_entity.type
_entity.pdbx_description
1 polymer ?
#
loop_
_entity_poly.entity_id
_entity_poly.type
_entity_poly.pdbx_seq_one_letter_code
_entity_poly.pdbx_strand_id
1 'polypeptide(L)'
;MSGIAIITEACIDTKDRACVDVCPVQCIYEFNAADGVLFSEDEAGSGVIENTHRPAADHIAVFADSLLYVNTEECTSCTACYQPDVCPVGAIYPEERVPDGSAGASYNADDPNQGHDHRFFVELSRSVFAD
;
A
#
# COMPACT_ATOMS: atom_id res chain seq x y z
N MET A 1 -16.23 -1.14 6.14
CA MET A 1 -15.70 0.06 6.81
C MET A 1 -14.95 0.85 5.75
N SER A 2 -15.24 2.14 5.61
CA SER A 2 -14.63 3.00 4.61
C SER A 2 -13.55 3.84 5.27
N GLY A 3 -12.35 3.79 4.70
CA GLY A 3 -11.16 4.50 5.15
C GLY A 3 -10.10 4.44 4.06
N ILE A 4 -9.06 5.28 4.15
CA ILE A 4 -7.95 5.31 3.20
C ILE A 4 -7.13 4.04 3.34
N ALA A 5 -6.75 3.44 2.21
CA ALA A 5 -6.01 2.19 2.21
C ALA A 5 -4.56 2.42 2.62
N ILE A 6 -4.07 1.61 3.56
CA ILE A 6 -2.68 1.61 4.00
C ILE A 6 -2.15 0.19 3.82
N ILE A 7 -1.06 0.07 3.08
CA ILE A 7 -0.35 -1.19 2.87
C ILE A 7 0.74 -1.31 3.94
N THR A 8 0.72 -2.39 4.70
CA THR A 8 1.63 -2.65 5.82
C THR A 8 2.68 -3.70 5.48
N GLU A 9 3.52 -4.03 6.46
CA GLU A 9 4.70 -4.90 6.30
C GLU A 9 4.42 -6.28 5.68
N ALA A 10 3.20 -6.82 5.79
CA ALA A 10 2.89 -8.11 5.19
C ALA A 10 2.99 -8.10 3.64
N CYS A 11 2.99 -6.91 3.01
CA CYS A 11 3.17 -6.78 1.56
C CYS A 11 4.66 -6.82 1.12
N ILE A 12 5.59 -6.60 2.05
CA ILE A 12 7.03 -6.57 1.75
C ILE A 12 7.44 -7.88 1.07
N ASP A 13 8.12 -7.76 -0.07
CA ASP A 13 8.57 -8.84 -0.94
C ASP A 13 7.46 -9.75 -1.52
N THR A 14 6.21 -9.58 -1.10
CA THR A 14 5.06 -10.32 -1.65
C THR A 14 4.59 -9.68 -2.94
N LYS A 15 4.28 -8.37 -2.90
CA LYS A 15 3.82 -7.56 -4.04
C LYS A 15 2.93 -8.33 -5.04
N ASP A 16 1.84 -8.92 -4.55
CA ASP A 16 0.93 -9.75 -5.36
C ASP A 16 0.27 -8.97 -6.51
N ARG A 17 0.08 -7.66 -6.30
CA ARG A 17 -0.46 -6.67 -7.26
C ARG A 17 -1.92 -6.86 -7.67
N ALA A 18 -2.63 -7.90 -7.21
CA ALA A 18 -4.09 -7.99 -7.45
C ALA A 18 -4.87 -6.78 -6.90
N CYS A 19 -4.35 -6.09 -5.88
CA CYS A 19 -4.94 -4.85 -5.38
C CYS A 19 -4.88 -3.68 -6.37
N VAL A 20 -3.91 -3.68 -7.30
CA VAL A 20 -3.76 -2.69 -8.37
C VAL A 20 -4.90 -2.87 -9.37
N ASP A 21 -5.16 -4.11 -9.79
CA ASP A 21 -6.20 -4.45 -10.78
C ASP A 21 -7.61 -4.04 -10.37
N VAL A 22 -7.91 -4.10 -9.07
CA VAL A 22 -9.24 -3.80 -8.56
C VAL A 22 -9.41 -2.33 -8.16
N CYS A 23 -8.34 -1.52 -8.18
CA CYS A 23 -8.38 -0.15 -7.70
C CYS A 23 -9.00 0.77 -8.77
N PRO A 24 -10.22 1.30 -8.56
CA PRO A 24 -10.93 2.07 -9.60
C PRO A 24 -10.30 3.44 -9.90
N VAL A 25 -9.35 3.88 -9.09
CA VAL A 25 -8.66 5.17 -9.23
C VAL A 25 -7.14 5.02 -9.37
N GLN A 26 -6.65 3.79 -9.52
CA GLN A 26 -5.23 3.48 -9.70
C GLN A 26 -4.28 4.22 -8.73
N CYS A 27 -4.68 4.29 -7.45
CA CYS A 27 -3.93 5.00 -6.41
C CYS A 27 -2.84 4.13 -5.72
N ILE A 28 -2.52 2.96 -6.26
CA ILE A 28 -1.49 2.05 -5.72
C ILE A 28 -0.30 2.05 -6.67
N TYR A 29 0.87 2.31 -6.12
CA TYR A 29 2.09 2.57 -6.86
C TYR A 29 3.20 1.59 -6.49
N GLU A 30 4.03 1.28 -7.48
CA GLU A 30 5.28 0.54 -7.32
C GLU A 30 6.46 1.47 -7.62
N PHE A 31 7.59 1.25 -6.94
CA PHE A 31 8.78 2.03 -7.18
C PHE A 31 9.64 1.41 -8.28
N ASN A 32 9.96 2.21 -9.29
CA ASN A 32 10.95 1.87 -10.31
C ASN A 32 12.28 2.51 -9.94
N ALA A 33 13.24 1.68 -9.51
CA ALA A 33 14.57 2.14 -9.12
C ALA A 33 15.42 2.66 -10.31
N ALA A 34 15.14 2.23 -11.55
CA ALA A 34 15.88 2.69 -12.72
C ALA A 34 15.53 4.13 -13.09
N ASP A 35 14.24 4.47 -13.01
CA ASP A 35 13.73 5.80 -13.36
C ASP A 35 13.57 6.72 -12.12
N GLY A 36 13.61 6.14 -10.91
CA GLY A 36 13.45 6.86 -9.66
C GLY A 36 12.04 7.41 -9.46
N VAL A 37 11.03 6.74 -10.01
CA VAL A 37 9.62 7.17 -9.97
C VAL A 37 8.73 6.09 -9.37
N LEU A 38 7.65 6.53 -8.75
CA LEU A 38 6.50 5.69 -8.45
C LEU A 38 5.61 5.64 -9.67
N PHE A 39 5.17 4.45 -10.06
CA PHE A 39 4.27 4.25 -11.19
C PHE A 39 3.08 3.38 -10.79
N SER A 40 1.91 3.69 -11.33
CA SER A 40 0.74 2.82 -11.27
C SER A 40 0.41 2.33 -12.67
N GLU A 41 0.12 1.04 -12.78
CA GLU A 41 -0.32 0.43 -14.04
C GLU A 41 -1.84 0.40 -14.11
N ASP A 42 -2.41 0.45 -15.30
CA ASP A 42 -3.86 0.27 -15.50
C ASP A 42 -4.32 -1.14 -15.08
N GLU A 43 -3.49 -2.13 -15.38
CA GLU A 43 -3.60 -3.52 -14.90
C GLU A 43 -2.19 -4.04 -14.56
N ALA A 44 -2.07 -4.85 -13.51
CA ALA A 44 -0.85 -5.44 -13.02
C ALA A 44 -0.14 -6.24 -14.14
N GLY A 45 1.03 -5.75 -14.53
CA GLY A 45 1.89 -6.42 -15.51
C GLY A 45 1.49 -6.15 -16.96
N SER A 46 0.52 -5.26 -17.19
CA SER A 46 0.17 -4.78 -18.53
C SER A 46 1.32 -3.99 -19.16
N GLY A 47 2.20 -3.39 -18.36
CA GLY A 47 3.20 -2.43 -18.80
C GLY A 47 2.61 -1.07 -19.18
N VAL A 48 1.29 -0.89 -19.05
CA VAL A 48 0.59 0.35 -19.37
C VAL A 48 0.56 1.20 -18.10
N ILE A 49 1.42 2.21 -18.05
CA ILE A 49 1.49 3.16 -16.94
C ILE A 49 0.36 4.17 -17.08
N GLU A 50 -0.49 4.26 -16.06
CA GLU A 50 -1.59 5.23 -15.99
C GLU A 50 -1.10 6.53 -15.35
N ASN A 51 -0.50 6.45 -14.15
CA ASN A 51 0.01 7.61 -13.41
C ASN A 51 1.44 7.40 -12.93
N THR A 52 2.13 8.52 -12.66
CA THR A 52 3.48 8.52 -12.09
C THR A 52 3.66 9.63 -11.07
N HIS A 53 4.42 9.35 -10.01
CA HIS A 53 4.83 10.33 -9.00
C HIS A 53 6.34 10.32 -8.78
N ARG A 54 6.88 11.47 -8.38
CA ARG A 54 8.25 11.55 -7.88
C ARG A 54 8.21 11.33 -6.37
N PRO A 55 8.87 10.30 -5.83
CA PRO A 55 8.86 10.07 -4.40
C PRO A 55 9.84 10.98 -3.65
N ALA A 56 9.54 11.23 -2.38
CA ALA A 56 10.48 11.76 -1.41
C ALA A 56 11.62 10.76 -1.15
N ALA A 57 12.86 11.19 -1.41
CA ALA A 57 14.03 10.30 -1.49
C ALA A 57 14.38 9.61 -0.16
N ASP A 58 14.17 10.29 0.97
CA ASP A 58 14.41 9.77 2.30
C ASP A 58 13.38 8.73 2.74
N HIS A 59 12.11 8.93 2.37
CA HIS A 59 11.03 8.02 2.71
C HIS A 59 10.98 6.79 1.81
N ILE A 60 11.24 6.95 0.51
CA ILE A 60 11.26 5.81 -0.42
C ILE A 60 12.46 4.90 -0.19
N ALA A 61 13.58 5.43 0.31
CA ALA A 61 14.78 4.65 0.58
C ALA A 61 14.60 3.55 1.65
N VAL A 62 13.50 3.58 2.42
CA VAL A 62 13.24 2.59 3.48
C VAL A 62 12.94 1.20 2.89
N PHE A 63 12.06 1.12 1.89
CA PHE A 63 11.66 -0.15 1.26
C PHE A 63 11.85 -0.18 -0.26
N ALA A 64 12.06 0.97 -0.91
CA ALA A 64 12.27 1.08 -2.35
C ALA A 64 11.25 0.25 -3.14
N ASP A 65 11.70 -0.74 -3.91
CA ASP A 65 10.87 -1.60 -4.75
C ASP A 65 10.33 -2.85 -4.04
N SER A 66 10.56 -3.02 -2.72
CA SER A 66 10.05 -4.19 -1.99
C SER A 66 8.61 -4.03 -1.50
N LEU A 67 8.03 -2.84 -1.58
CA LEU A 67 6.70 -2.51 -1.06
C LEU A 67 5.85 -1.80 -2.12
N LEU A 68 4.53 -2.01 -2.06
CA LEU A 68 3.55 -1.21 -2.80
C LEU A 68 3.07 -0.05 -1.92
N TYR A 69 2.95 1.14 -2.52
CA TYR A 69 2.61 2.37 -1.81
C TYR A 69 1.23 2.87 -2.24
N VAL A 70 0.39 3.24 -1.27
CA VAL A 70 -0.89 3.88 -1.57
C VAL A 70 -0.73 5.38 -1.50
N ASN A 71 -1.12 6.09 -2.56
CA ASN A 71 -1.25 7.54 -2.49
C ASN A 71 -2.54 7.88 -1.72
N THR A 72 -2.38 8.38 -0.50
CA THR A 72 -3.51 8.71 0.39
C THR A 72 -4.35 9.88 -0.10
N GLU A 73 -3.80 10.74 -0.96
CA GLU A 73 -4.53 11.89 -1.51
C GLU A 73 -5.42 11.51 -2.70
N GLU A 74 -5.06 10.44 -3.42
CA GLU A 74 -5.82 9.92 -4.56
C GLU A 74 -6.82 8.83 -4.17
N CYS A 75 -6.62 8.19 -3.02
CA CYS A 75 -7.47 7.10 -2.57
C CYS A 75 -8.90 7.58 -2.24
N THR A 76 -9.89 6.99 -2.90
CA THR A 76 -11.31 7.32 -2.69
C THR A 76 -12.00 6.48 -1.61
N SER A 77 -11.24 5.68 -0.86
CA SER A 77 -11.77 4.78 0.18
C SER A 77 -12.83 3.79 -0.33
N CYS A 78 -12.70 3.33 -1.58
CA CYS A 78 -13.67 2.46 -2.26
C CYS A 78 -13.74 1.02 -1.72
N THR A 79 -12.76 0.59 -0.91
CA THR A 79 -12.67 -0.70 -0.23
C THR A 79 -12.49 -1.94 -1.12
N ALA A 80 -12.29 -1.76 -2.43
CA ALA A 80 -12.08 -2.86 -3.38
C ALA A 80 -10.81 -3.66 -3.07
N CYS A 81 -9.75 -2.99 -2.64
CA CYS A 81 -8.48 -3.63 -2.28
C CYS A 81 -8.50 -4.39 -0.95
N TYR A 82 -9.51 -4.18 -0.09
CA TYR A 82 -9.61 -4.83 1.22
C TYR A 82 -10.18 -6.24 1.17
N GLN A 83 -10.65 -6.68 0.00
CA GLN A 83 -11.31 -7.97 -0.08
C GLN A 83 -10.27 -9.09 0.17
N PRO A 84 -10.63 -10.13 0.95
CA PRO A 84 -9.69 -11.17 1.35
C PRO A 84 -9.19 -12.02 0.17
N ASP A 85 -9.91 -12.03 -0.94
CA ASP A 85 -9.50 -12.65 -2.20
C ASP A 85 -8.54 -11.77 -3.02
N VAL A 86 -8.44 -10.48 -2.71
CA VAL A 86 -7.56 -9.53 -3.41
C VAL A 86 -6.19 -9.46 -2.76
N CYS A 87 -6.10 -9.46 -1.43
CA CYS A 87 -4.82 -9.43 -0.72
C CYS A 87 -4.61 -10.74 0.06
N PRO A 88 -3.89 -11.73 -0.51
CA PRO A 88 -3.76 -13.06 0.11
C PRO A 88 -3.00 -13.04 1.44
N VAL A 89 -2.16 -12.02 1.66
CA VAL A 89 -1.37 -11.82 2.89
C VAL A 89 -2.01 -10.85 3.87
N GLY A 90 -3.17 -10.28 3.53
CA GLY A 90 -3.89 -9.40 4.44
C GLY A 90 -3.19 -8.10 4.80
N ALA A 91 -2.31 -7.59 3.94
CA ALA A 91 -1.47 -6.42 4.21
C ALA A 91 -2.18 -5.07 4.17
N ILE A 92 -3.45 -5.02 3.73
CA ILE A 92 -4.15 -3.76 3.48
C ILE A 92 -5.17 -3.49 4.57
N TYR A 93 -4.99 -2.38 5.27
CA TYR A 93 -5.85 -1.92 6.34
C TYR A 93 -6.45 -0.55 5.99
N PRO A 94 -7.68 -0.24 6.45
CA PRO A 94 -8.12 1.15 6.45
C PRO A 94 -7.33 1.91 7.52
N GLU A 95 -6.93 3.15 7.22
CA GLU A 95 -6.07 3.99 8.06
C GLU A 95 -6.48 4.00 9.54
N GLU A 96 -7.78 4.15 9.80
CA GLU A 96 -8.34 4.23 11.15
C GLU A 96 -8.34 2.90 11.93
N ARG A 97 -7.99 1.79 11.27
CA ARG A 97 -7.84 0.47 11.89
C ARG A 97 -6.46 -0.16 11.66
N VAL A 98 -5.48 0.64 11.25
CA VAL A 98 -4.11 0.15 11.20
C VAL A 98 -3.70 -0.30 12.61
N PRO A 99 -3.25 -1.56 12.78
CA PRO A 99 -2.88 -2.07 14.09
C PRO A 99 -1.76 -1.27 14.75
N ASP A 100 -1.88 -1.00 16.05
CA ASP A 100 -0.95 -0.17 16.83
C ASP A 100 0.00 -1.00 17.72
N GLY A 101 0.04 -2.33 17.54
CA GLY A 101 0.81 -3.24 18.37
C GLY A 101 0.17 -3.57 19.72
N SER A 102 -1.01 -3.01 20.05
CA SER A 102 -1.69 -3.34 21.29
C SER A 102 -2.35 -4.73 21.25
N ALA A 103 -2.41 -5.40 22.40
CA ALA A 103 -3.00 -6.75 22.51
C ALA A 103 -4.50 -6.82 22.15
N GLY A 104 -5.18 -5.67 22.03
CA GLY A 104 -6.58 -5.57 21.63
C GLY A 104 -6.79 -5.14 20.17
N ALA A 105 -5.72 -4.88 19.42
CA ALA A 105 -5.81 -4.47 18.03
C ALA A 105 -6.37 -5.61 17.17
N SER A 106 -7.23 -5.24 16.21
CA SER A 106 -7.83 -6.19 15.28
C SER A 106 -6.92 -6.38 14.08
N TYR A 107 -6.13 -7.45 14.09
CA TYR A 107 -5.35 -7.88 12.93
C TYR A 107 -6.19 -8.72 11.99
N ASN A 108 -5.78 -8.78 10.71
CA ASN A 108 -6.23 -9.86 9.85
C ASN A 108 -5.70 -11.19 10.40
N ALA A 109 -6.52 -12.24 10.40
CA ALA A 109 -6.12 -13.57 10.86
C ALA A 109 -4.99 -14.16 10.00
N ASP A 110 -4.91 -13.75 8.73
CA ASP A 110 -3.89 -14.19 7.78
C ASP A 110 -2.63 -13.32 7.79
N ASP A 111 -2.61 -12.23 8.57
CA ASP A 111 -1.43 -11.38 8.72
C ASP A 111 -0.35 -12.14 9.51
N PRO A 112 0.85 -12.37 8.95
CA PRO A 112 1.93 -13.05 9.66
C PRO A 112 2.57 -12.19 10.77
N ASN A 113 2.31 -10.88 10.80
CA ASN A 113 2.97 -9.91 11.68
C ASN A 113 2.04 -9.39 12.81
N GLN A 114 1.16 -10.26 13.32
CA GLN A 114 0.27 -9.93 14.43
C GLN A 114 1.06 -9.50 15.67
N GLY A 115 0.71 -8.33 16.21
CA GLY A 115 1.34 -7.72 17.40
C GLY A 115 2.39 -6.65 17.09
N HIS A 116 2.73 -6.40 15.83
CA HIS A 116 3.59 -5.28 15.44
C HIS A 116 2.80 -3.96 15.33
N ASP A 117 3.47 -2.83 15.57
CA ASP A 117 2.89 -1.49 15.35
C ASP A 117 3.02 -1.11 13.88
N HIS A 118 1.88 -1.10 13.18
CA HIS A 118 1.81 -0.82 11.75
C HIS A 118 1.56 0.67 11.46
N ARG A 119 1.40 1.53 12.48
CA ARG A 119 1.09 2.96 12.26
C ARG A 119 2.20 3.71 11.51
N PHE A 120 3.43 3.20 11.54
CA PHE A 120 4.52 3.71 10.72
C PHE A 120 4.17 3.73 9.21
N PHE A 121 3.41 2.74 8.73
CA PHE A 121 3.00 2.67 7.32
C PHE A 121 1.99 3.76 6.93
N VAL A 122 1.25 4.31 7.90
CA VAL A 122 0.38 5.47 7.67
C VAL A 122 1.20 6.70 7.32
N GLU A 123 2.25 6.97 8.12
CA GLU A 123 3.14 8.10 7.88
C GLU A 123 3.94 7.89 6.59
N LEU A 124 4.50 6.69 6.38
CA LEU A 124 5.21 6.35 5.15
C LEU A 124 4.37 6.60 3.90
N SER A 125 3.12 6.14 3.87
CA SER A 125 2.23 6.30 2.71
C SER A 125 1.93 7.77 2.39
N ARG A 126 2.00 8.66 3.38
CA ARG A 126 1.84 10.11 3.16
C ARG A 126 3.15 10.75 2.73
N SER A 127 4.21 10.48 3.48
CA SER A 127 5.49 11.17 3.31
C SER A 127 6.22 10.76 2.02
N VAL A 128 5.99 9.54 1.51
CA VAL A 128 6.56 9.11 0.22
C VAL A 128 6.07 9.97 -0.95
N PHE A 129 4.86 10.51 -0.88
CA PHE A 129 4.27 11.37 -1.92
C PHE A 129 4.31 12.87 -1.54
N ALA A 130 4.99 13.24 -0.45
CA ALA A 130 5.17 14.64 -0.09
C ALA A 130 6.24 15.29 -0.97
N ASP A 131 5.88 16.42 -1.61
CA ASP A 131 6.76 17.24 -2.46
C ASP A 131 7.88 17.99 -1.70
#